data_AF-A0A2I8A1N3-F1
#
_entry.id   AF-A0A2I8A1N3-F1
#
_cell.length_a   1.000
_cell.length_b   1.000
_cell.length_c   1.000
_cell.angle_alpha   90.00
_cell.angle_beta   90.00
_cell.angle_gamma   90.00
#
_symmetry.space_group_name_H-M   'P 1'
#
loop_
_entity.id
_entity.type
_entity.pdbx_description
1 polymer ?
#
loop_
_entity_poly.entity_id
_entity_poly.type
_entity_poly.pdbx_seq_one_letter_code
_entity_poly.pdbx_strand_id
1 'polypeptide(L)'
;MPLDNAGNTLSSARKIALNTNVQTFSDWVGSSDIDDFYSFNLTARSSIYLTLDGLSADANVRLIKDSNSNGLVEDSEVIAGSYKSGTQIDLIKQTLDAGNYFVKVYYKSGDTNYNLKIFQNVAPTSLEFKLNSTTLKPTDTLSINSAWVSDQNGVSDISKIDFRLQKADGTWLDVADATVFTADSSNANKGSFSYSLSLANFNFGNGKYTLQGIAYDQSGAKSNVVKQTFTITTATSTSTSTPTSTPTSTTVNDWFSQNLTDQQIITLARSLGADGDFSRQDMLAIFRNAQDNSVIDANEVKDLKTLVGATPFTMQDSVKWLSTQVANGASINMSAGDFESNLVGRWFLGTAAPTPVFNGTNLTYTLATGTLYGSSGEARIGDIDQGKLGDCTFLAALGATFGRQSNDAGNTSSSVIKSMITDNGDNTYTVRFYSNGEAQYVTVDRRIATSIASKRNDGVLWVALVEKAYAQWREWSTQGRPGYNLIGNGGSLDTPLKQITGKQTTYHSISVVSFSSLETALANRLAVTAARVGSDSKYIVSYHAYSITNVYTNTNGERRVVVRNPWGIDGKTQSGANDGFIDLSFDQFIDSFNYGIVVA
;
A
#
# COMPACT_ATOMS: atom_id res chain seq x y z
N MET A 1 43.17 -36.28 21.60
CA MET A 1 41.71 -36.13 21.80
C MET A 1 41.19 -35.28 20.66
N PRO A 2 40.00 -35.58 20.11
CA PRO A 2 39.32 -34.67 19.20
C PRO A 2 39.16 -33.29 19.86
N LEU A 3 38.99 -32.25 19.04
CA LEU A 3 38.79 -30.90 19.55
C LEU A 3 37.36 -30.77 20.08
N ASP A 4 37.20 -30.77 21.40
CA ASP A 4 35.95 -30.48 22.10
C ASP A 4 35.73 -28.95 22.16
N ASN A 5 34.66 -28.47 21.52
CA ASN A 5 34.29 -27.07 21.51
C ASN A 5 32.94 -26.78 22.19
N ALA A 6 32.22 -27.81 22.65
CA ALA A 6 30.88 -27.69 23.19
C ALA A 6 30.89 -28.09 24.67
N GLY A 7 30.45 -27.19 25.56
CA GLY A 7 30.48 -27.49 26.99
C GLY A 7 29.47 -28.56 27.41
N ASN A 8 29.80 -29.27 28.50
CA ASN A 8 28.98 -30.34 29.11
C ASN A 8 27.80 -29.85 29.99
N THR A 9 27.54 -28.55 30.04
CA THR A 9 26.44 -27.98 30.85
C THR A 9 25.74 -26.83 30.11
N LEU A 10 24.52 -26.48 30.51
CA LEU A 10 23.81 -25.31 29.95
C LEU A 10 24.61 -24.01 30.11
N SER A 11 25.34 -23.85 31.23
CA SER A 11 26.17 -22.67 31.50
C SER A 11 27.47 -22.60 30.68
N SER A 12 27.98 -23.74 30.21
CA SER A 12 29.17 -23.83 29.35
C SER A 12 28.81 -24.04 27.87
N ALA A 13 27.52 -24.01 27.52
CA ALA A 13 27.03 -24.27 26.18
C ALA A 13 27.68 -23.34 25.13
N ARG A 14 28.11 -23.93 24.01
CA ARG A 14 28.65 -23.18 22.87
C ARG A 14 27.57 -22.28 22.28
N LYS A 15 27.79 -20.97 22.33
CA LYS A 15 26.85 -19.99 21.77
C LYS A 15 26.92 -19.98 20.24
N ILE A 16 25.79 -20.14 19.58
CA ILE A 16 25.64 -20.09 18.12
C ILE A 16 24.66 -19.00 17.70
N ALA A 17 24.95 -18.35 16.58
CA ALA A 17 24.10 -17.29 16.00
C ALA A 17 23.35 -17.85 14.79
N LEU A 18 22.07 -18.17 14.97
CA LEU A 18 21.26 -18.76 13.89
C LEU A 18 20.93 -17.75 12.80
N ASN A 19 20.83 -18.26 11.58
CA ASN A 19 20.34 -17.56 10.40
C ASN A 19 19.64 -18.57 9.47
N THR A 20 19.21 -18.11 8.29
CA THR A 20 18.43 -18.92 7.33
C THR A 20 19.26 -19.90 6.51
N ASN A 21 20.60 -19.80 6.55
CA ASN A 21 21.48 -20.76 5.90
C ASN A 21 21.81 -21.92 6.84
N VAL A 22 21.98 -23.12 6.26
CA VAL A 22 22.43 -24.30 7.01
C VAL A 22 23.83 -24.04 7.57
N GLN A 23 23.95 -24.04 8.90
CA GLN A 23 25.22 -24.00 9.61
C GLN A 23 25.59 -25.40 10.06
N THR A 24 26.88 -25.74 10.03
CA THR A 24 27.38 -27.06 10.43
C THR A 24 28.40 -26.90 11.55
N PHE A 25 28.19 -27.59 12.66
CA PHE A 25 29.11 -27.65 13.80
C PHE A 25 29.56 -29.10 13.96
N SER A 26 30.87 -29.35 13.82
CA SER A 26 31.45 -30.67 14.04
C SER A 26 32.04 -30.75 15.45
N ASP A 27 31.73 -31.83 16.15
CA ASP A 27 32.27 -32.14 17.47
C ASP A 27 32.21 -33.67 17.71
N TRP A 28 32.36 -34.12 18.96
CA TRP A 28 32.30 -35.53 19.31
C TRP A 28 31.71 -35.76 20.71
N VAL A 29 31.08 -36.92 20.90
CA VAL A 29 30.63 -37.39 22.24
C VAL A 29 31.11 -38.81 22.48
N GLY A 30 31.33 -39.17 23.74
CA GLY A 30 31.93 -40.44 24.13
C GLY A 30 31.91 -40.70 25.63
N SER A 31 32.55 -41.81 26.03
CA SER A 31 32.60 -42.24 27.44
C SER A 31 33.28 -41.24 28.39
N SER A 32 34.14 -40.36 27.89
CA SER A 32 34.80 -39.29 28.65
C SER A 32 34.21 -37.90 28.43
N ASP A 33 33.24 -37.76 27.51
CA ASP A 33 32.62 -36.51 27.11
C ASP A 33 31.16 -36.78 26.71
N ILE A 34 30.27 -36.78 27.69
CA ILE A 34 28.96 -37.43 27.54
C ILE A 34 27.91 -36.52 26.92
N ASP A 35 28.10 -35.20 27.02
CA ASP A 35 27.11 -34.19 26.67
C ASP A 35 27.78 -33.00 25.99
N ASP A 36 27.22 -32.58 24.85
CA ASP A 36 27.58 -31.34 24.18
C ASP A 36 26.37 -30.40 24.15
N PHE A 37 26.54 -29.21 24.70
CA PHE A 37 25.51 -28.18 24.71
C PHE A 37 25.83 -27.03 23.76
N TYR A 38 24.79 -26.62 23.02
CA TYR A 38 24.77 -25.42 22.20
C TYR A 38 23.64 -24.50 22.68
N SER A 39 23.85 -23.18 22.62
CA SER A 39 22.83 -22.19 22.98
C SER A 39 22.57 -21.21 21.85
N PHE A 40 21.30 -20.87 21.63
CA PHE A 40 20.90 -19.90 20.62
C PHE A 40 19.71 -19.05 21.09
N ASN A 41 19.55 -17.88 20.45
CA ASN A 41 18.43 -16.97 20.67
C ASN A 41 17.61 -16.83 19.39
N LEU A 42 16.28 -16.85 19.55
CA LEU A 42 15.32 -16.52 18.51
C LEU A 42 14.71 -15.14 18.82
N THR A 43 14.84 -14.21 17.87
CA THR A 43 14.28 -12.85 17.99
C THR A 43 12.81 -12.79 17.56
N ALA A 44 12.33 -13.81 16.85
CA ALA A 44 10.96 -13.96 16.38
C ALA A 44 10.56 -15.45 16.35
N ARG A 45 9.25 -15.71 16.29
CA ARG A 45 8.73 -17.07 16.15
C ARG A 45 9.30 -17.73 14.89
N SER A 46 9.98 -18.86 15.05
CA SER A 46 10.77 -19.49 13.99
C SER A 46 10.65 -21.01 14.01
N SER A 47 10.67 -21.63 12.84
CA SER A 47 10.84 -23.08 12.67
C SER A 47 12.33 -23.42 12.68
N ILE A 48 12.76 -24.24 13.62
CA ILE A 48 14.12 -24.75 13.73
C ILE A 48 14.21 -26.11 13.08
N TYR A 49 15.23 -26.27 12.25
CA TYR A 49 15.61 -27.50 11.61
C TYR A 49 16.97 -27.91 12.13
N LEU A 50 17.03 -29.11 12.71
CA LEU A 50 18.22 -29.67 13.29
C LEU A 50 18.45 -31.06 12.71
N THR A 51 19.65 -31.34 12.25
CA THR A 51 20.07 -32.66 11.78
C THR A 51 21.38 -33.05 12.46
N LEU A 52 21.48 -34.27 12.96
CA LEU A 52 22.72 -34.85 13.45
C LEU A 52 23.15 -35.96 12.48
N ASP A 53 24.32 -35.79 11.85
CA ASP A 53 24.89 -36.79 10.94
C ASP A 53 26.40 -36.98 11.18
N GLY A 54 27.08 -37.75 10.32
CA GLY A 54 28.52 -38.00 10.45
C GLY A 54 28.90 -38.95 11.58
N LEU A 55 27.92 -39.65 12.15
CA LEU A 55 28.07 -40.58 13.26
C LEU A 55 28.84 -41.85 12.84
N SER A 56 29.79 -42.27 13.68
CA SER A 56 30.45 -43.59 13.65
C SER A 56 29.93 -44.53 14.74
N ALA A 57 29.21 -44.00 15.73
CA ALA A 57 28.51 -44.75 16.78
C ALA A 57 27.27 -43.96 17.25
N ASP A 58 26.52 -44.48 18.23
CA ASP A 58 25.20 -43.96 18.60
C ASP A 58 25.29 -42.71 19.50
N ALA A 59 24.66 -41.63 19.05
CA ALA A 59 24.43 -40.40 19.79
C ALA A 59 23.06 -39.84 19.44
N ASN A 60 22.44 -39.15 20.41
CA ASN A 60 21.09 -38.59 20.25
C ASN A 60 21.07 -37.09 20.44
N VAL A 61 19.98 -36.45 20.04
CA VAL A 61 19.81 -35.00 20.14
C VAL A 61 18.49 -34.59 20.78
N ARG A 62 18.55 -33.54 21.60
CA ARG A 62 17.39 -32.90 22.25
C ARG A 62 17.42 -31.39 22.04
N LEU A 63 16.25 -30.81 21.91
CA LEU A 63 15.97 -29.38 21.92
C LEU A 63 15.30 -29.02 23.24
N ILE A 64 15.85 -28.06 23.97
CA ILE A 64 15.52 -27.76 25.38
C ILE A 64 15.25 -26.27 25.56
N LYS A 65 14.34 -25.94 26.49
CA LYS A 65 14.18 -24.59 27.04
C LYS A 65 14.20 -24.64 28.56
N ASP A 66 15.31 -24.17 29.14
CA ASP A 66 15.45 -23.95 30.58
C ASP A 66 14.44 -22.89 31.03
N SER A 67 13.31 -23.36 31.55
CA SER A 67 12.14 -22.52 31.79
C SER A 67 12.14 -21.93 33.20
N ASN A 68 12.85 -22.56 34.12
CA ASN A 68 13.02 -22.10 35.50
C ASN A 68 14.37 -21.36 35.73
N SER A 69 15.25 -21.34 34.72
CA SER A 69 16.56 -20.70 34.73
C SER A 69 17.52 -21.23 35.80
N ASN A 70 17.40 -22.50 36.16
CA ASN A 70 18.24 -23.13 37.19
C ASN A 70 19.54 -23.74 36.61
N GLY A 71 19.71 -23.76 35.29
CA GLY A 71 20.89 -24.28 34.62
C GLY A 71 21.01 -25.81 34.60
N LEU A 72 19.93 -26.53 34.94
CA LEU A 72 19.81 -27.99 34.86
C LEU A 72 18.89 -28.37 33.70
N VAL A 73 18.96 -29.64 33.26
CA VAL A 73 18.04 -30.17 32.25
C VAL A 73 17.04 -31.08 32.93
N GLU A 74 15.77 -30.70 32.92
CA GLU A 74 14.67 -31.57 33.36
C GLU A 74 13.86 -32.14 32.18
N ASP A 75 13.23 -33.29 32.38
CA ASP A 75 12.42 -33.92 31.33
C ASP A 75 11.24 -33.05 30.88
N SER A 76 10.71 -32.18 31.77
CA SER A 76 9.67 -31.21 31.43
C SER A 76 10.14 -30.06 30.53
N GLU A 77 11.45 -29.88 30.37
CA GLU A 77 12.06 -28.80 29.59
C GLU A 77 12.50 -29.23 28.19
N VAL A 78 12.44 -30.54 27.92
CA VAL A 78 12.69 -31.10 26.59
C VAL A 78 11.50 -30.79 25.70
N ILE A 79 11.71 -29.94 24.71
CA ILE A 79 10.68 -29.56 23.73
C ILE A 79 10.54 -30.65 22.67
N ALA A 80 11.66 -31.17 22.18
CA ALA A 80 11.71 -32.21 21.17
C ALA A 80 13.00 -33.02 21.31
N GLY A 81 12.98 -34.27 20.86
CA GLY A 81 14.16 -35.12 20.82
C GLY A 81 14.08 -36.14 19.70
N SER A 82 15.24 -36.52 19.17
CA SER A 82 15.40 -37.59 18.20
C SER A 82 16.38 -38.62 18.79
N TYR A 83 16.03 -39.89 18.60
CA TYR A 83 16.62 -41.01 19.32
C TYR A 83 16.92 -42.20 18.39
N LYS A 84 17.40 -41.91 17.17
CA LYS A 84 17.66 -42.95 16.17
C LYS A 84 18.91 -43.75 16.56
N SER A 85 18.85 -45.07 16.38
CA SER A 85 19.93 -45.94 16.81
C SER A 85 21.09 -46.01 15.81
N GLY A 86 22.29 -46.25 16.33
CA GLY A 86 23.49 -46.46 15.53
C GLY A 86 23.93 -45.20 14.78
N THR A 87 24.20 -45.31 13.48
CA THR A 87 24.67 -44.20 12.64
C THR A 87 23.56 -43.56 11.80
N GLN A 88 22.30 -43.77 12.18
CA GLN A 88 21.17 -43.17 11.50
C GLN A 88 21.13 -41.66 11.74
N ILE A 89 20.60 -40.92 10.78
CA ILE A 89 20.46 -39.46 10.90
C ILE A 89 19.32 -39.14 11.86
N ASP A 90 19.60 -38.31 12.85
CA ASP A 90 18.59 -37.72 13.71
C ASP A 90 18.10 -36.38 13.15
N LEU A 91 16.79 -36.17 13.19
CA LEU A 91 16.13 -34.97 12.68
C LEU A 91 15.14 -34.43 13.73
N ILE A 92 15.20 -33.12 13.97
CA ILE A 92 14.18 -32.37 14.71
C ILE A 92 13.71 -31.20 13.83
N LYS A 93 12.39 -31.07 13.68
CA LYS A 93 11.72 -29.92 13.07
C LYS A 93 10.69 -29.38 14.05
N GLN A 94 10.91 -28.16 14.54
CA GLN A 94 10.06 -27.59 15.59
C GLN A 94 9.86 -26.08 15.43
N THR A 95 8.61 -25.60 15.47
CA THR A 95 8.32 -24.17 15.56
C THR A 95 8.33 -23.71 17.02
N LEU A 96 9.09 -22.66 17.28
CA LEU A 96 9.34 -22.09 18.60
C LEU A 96 9.01 -20.60 18.60
N ASP A 97 8.53 -20.08 19.73
CA ASP A 97 8.42 -18.64 19.94
C ASP A 97 9.80 -17.98 20.13
N ALA A 98 9.83 -16.65 20.16
CA ALA A 98 11.05 -15.92 20.50
C ALA A 98 11.54 -16.29 21.91
N GLY A 99 12.86 -16.44 22.08
CA GLY A 99 13.45 -16.86 23.36
C GLY A 99 14.82 -17.49 23.23
N ASN A 100 15.36 -17.93 24.37
CA ASN A 100 16.62 -18.65 24.46
C ASN A 100 16.37 -20.15 24.53
N TYR A 101 17.16 -20.91 23.79
CA TYR A 101 17.02 -22.35 23.63
C TYR A 101 18.38 -23.03 23.63
N PHE A 102 18.36 -24.32 23.92
CA PHE A 102 19.54 -25.16 23.94
C PHE A 102 19.36 -26.40 23.06
N VAL A 103 20.46 -26.84 22.45
CA VAL A 103 20.57 -28.17 21.86
C VAL A 103 21.50 -28.98 22.75
N LYS A 104 21.09 -30.21 23.08
CA LYS A 104 21.93 -31.21 23.74
C LYS A 104 22.17 -32.36 22.78
N VAL A 105 23.42 -32.56 22.34
CA VAL A 105 23.86 -33.81 21.73
C VAL A 105 24.46 -34.66 22.85
N TYR A 106 24.14 -35.94 22.92
CA TYR A 106 24.62 -36.76 24.03
C TYR A 106 24.88 -38.19 23.62
N TYR A 107 25.94 -38.74 24.20
CA TYR A 107 26.43 -40.08 23.96
C TYR A 107 25.37 -41.14 24.30
N LYS A 108 25.28 -42.19 23.47
CA LYS A 108 24.52 -43.40 23.77
C LYS A 108 25.40 -44.64 23.83
N SER A 109 26.16 -44.92 22.78
CA SER A 109 27.06 -46.07 22.76
C SER A 109 28.17 -45.92 21.74
N GLY A 110 29.42 -46.13 22.18
CA GLY A 110 30.62 -45.98 21.37
C GLY A 110 30.99 -44.51 21.15
N ASP A 111 32.27 -44.19 21.17
CA ASP A 111 32.72 -42.82 20.92
C ASP A 111 32.46 -42.45 19.46
N THR A 112 31.91 -41.26 19.22
CA THR A 112 31.53 -40.83 17.88
C THR A 112 31.77 -39.35 17.64
N ASN A 113 32.30 -39.03 16.47
CA ASN A 113 32.20 -37.67 15.94
C ASN A 113 30.78 -37.45 15.40
N TYR A 114 30.37 -36.20 15.26
CA TYR A 114 29.12 -35.83 14.61
C TYR A 114 29.25 -34.49 13.88
N ASN A 115 28.28 -34.22 13.01
CA ASN A 115 27.99 -32.88 12.52
C ASN A 115 26.55 -32.49 12.91
N LEU A 116 26.44 -31.42 13.67
CA LEU A 116 25.17 -30.76 13.99
C LEU A 116 24.91 -29.71 12.92
N LYS A 117 23.92 -29.99 12.06
CA LYS A 117 23.43 -29.04 11.06
C LYS A 117 22.19 -28.34 11.57
N ILE A 118 22.19 -27.02 11.59
CA ILE A 118 21.09 -26.23 12.13
C ILE A 118 20.84 -24.95 11.33
N PHE A 119 19.56 -24.61 11.11
CA PHE A 119 19.11 -23.33 10.59
C PHE A 119 17.71 -22.99 11.09
N GLN A 120 17.30 -21.74 10.90
CA GLN A 120 15.96 -21.26 11.23
C GLN A 120 15.19 -20.80 9.99
N ASN A 121 13.88 -21.02 9.96
CA ASN A 121 12.94 -20.29 9.12
C ASN A 121 12.14 -19.33 10.01
N VAL A 122 12.05 -18.05 9.65
CA VAL A 122 11.17 -17.16 10.40
C VAL A 122 9.73 -17.40 9.92
N ALA A 123 8.78 -17.46 10.84
CA ALA A 123 7.38 -17.66 10.47
C ALA A 123 6.77 -16.34 9.98
N PRO A 124 5.79 -16.39 9.05
CA PRO A 124 5.08 -15.19 8.63
C PRO A 124 4.43 -14.52 9.83
N THR A 125 4.67 -13.23 9.99
CA THR A 125 4.38 -12.49 11.22
C THR A 125 3.03 -11.79 11.17
N SER A 126 2.64 -11.28 10.00
CA SER A 126 1.37 -10.58 9.83
C SER A 126 0.72 -10.95 8.51
N LEU A 127 -0.52 -11.44 8.59
CA LEU A 127 -1.49 -11.48 7.52
C LEU A 127 -2.51 -10.38 7.76
N GLU A 128 -2.81 -9.60 6.72
CA GLU A 128 -3.80 -8.54 6.74
C GLU A 128 -4.61 -8.57 5.45
N PHE A 129 -5.94 -8.67 5.56
CA PHE A 129 -6.85 -8.51 4.43
C PHE A 129 -8.20 -7.99 4.88
N LYS A 130 -8.92 -7.34 3.96
CA LYS A 130 -10.32 -6.93 4.10
C LYS A 130 -11.12 -7.40 2.89
N LEU A 131 -12.38 -7.75 3.13
CA LEU A 131 -13.31 -8.03 2.03
C LEU A 131 -13.68 -6.73 1.34
N ASN A 132 -13.82 -6.80 0.03
CA ASN A 132 -14.28 -5.68 -0.78
C ASN A 132 -15.73 -5.30 -0.52
N SER A 133 -16.58 -6.28 -0.25
CA SER A 133 -17.96 -6.08 0.18
C SER A 133 -18.27 -7.02 1.33
N THR A 134 -19.04 -6.50 2.29
CA THR A 134 -19.59 -7.30 3.39
C THR A 134 -21.05 -7.70 3.14
N THR A 135 -21.61 -7.38 1.97
CA THR A 135 -22.97 -7.77 1.56
C THR A 135 -22.92 -8.26 0.10
N LEU A 136 -23.26 -9.52 -0.13
CA LEU A 136 -23.12 -10.22 -1.41
C LEU A 136 -24.43 -10.94 -1.77
N LYS A 137 -24.60 -11.30 -3.04
CA LYS A 137 -25.64 -12.21 -3.54
C LYS A 137 -25.03 -13.62 -3.71
N PRO A 138 -25.85 -14.69 -3.78
CA PRO A 138 -25.35 -16.05 -3.95
C PRO A 138 -24.50 -16.28 -5.21
N THR A 139 -24.67 -15.44 -6.23
CA THR A 139 -23.93 -15.51 -7.51
C THR A 139 -22.74 -14.56 -7.59
N ASP A 140 -22.52 -13.74 -6.55
CA ASP A 140 -21.43 -12.78 -6.56
C ASP A 140 -20.07 -13.46 -6.43
N THR A 141 -19.00 -12.70 -6.69
CA THR A 141 -17.64 -13.11 -6.38
C THR A 141 -17.17 -12.40 -5.12
N LEU A 142 -16.85 -13.17 -4.08
CA LEU A 142 -16.14 -12.64 -2.93
C LEU A 142 -14.73 -12.23 -3.38
N SER A 143 -14.28 -11.03 -3.00
CA SER A 143 -12.98 -10.49 -3.41
C SER A 143 -12.21 -9.87 -2.26
N ILE A 144 -10.88 -9.96 -2.35
CA ILE A 144 -9.87 -9.30 -1.52
C ILE A 144 -8.86 -8.63 -2.45
N ASN A 145 -8.71 -7.30 -2.33
CA ASN A 145 -7.86 -6.51 -3.21
C ASN A 145 -6.69 -5.84 -2.50
N SER A 146 -6.87 -5.54 -1.22
CA SER A 146 -5.87 -4.87 -0.38
C SER A 146 -5.46 -5.83 0.71
N ALA A 147 -4.50 -6.71 0.38
CA ALA A 147 -3.99 -7.68 1.32
C ALA A 147 -2.48 -7.82 1.28
N TRP A 148 -1.93 -8.12 2.44
CA TRP A 148 -0.50 -8.18 2.68
C TRP A 148 -0.17 -9.35 3.59
N VAL A 149 0.95 -10.00 3.29
CA VAL A 149 1.64 -10.92 4.18
C VAL A 149 3.04 -10.36 4.45
N SER A 150 3.49 -10.45 5.71
CA SER A 150 4.83 -10.00 6.11
C SER A 150 5.61 -11.16 6.72
N ASP A 151 6.83 -11.37 6.26
CA ASP A 151 7.75 -12.39 6.77
C ASP A 151 9.18 -11.87 6.85
N GLN A 152 9.85 -12.07 7.98
CA GLN A 152 11.12 -11.39 8.26
C GLN A 152 12.31 -11.92 7.45
N ASN A 153 12.20 -13.14 6.93
CA ASN A 153 13.17 -13.77 6.04
C ASN A 153 12.80 -13.61 4.54
N GLY A 154 11.77 -12.83 4.21
CA GLY A 154 11.36 -12.53 2.84
C GLY A 154 10.08 -13.26 2.44
N VAL A 155 9.29 -12.72 1.51
CA VAL A 155 8.01 -13.35 1.12
C VAL A 155 8.13 -14.45 0.06
N SER A 156 9.34 -14.74 -0.43
CA SER A 156 9.58 -15.76 -1.44
C SER A 156 9.36 -17.19 -0.93
N ASP A 157 9.40 -17.40 0.38
CA ASP A 157 9.14 -18.69 1.02
C ASP A 157 7.70 -18.83 1.50
N ILE A 158 6.82 -17.85 1.26
CA ILE A 158 5.37 -18.01 1.50
C ILE A 158 4.83 -19.04 0.52
N SER A 159 4.21 -20.08 1.06
CA SER A 159 3.61 -21.17 0.28
C SER A 159 2.17 -20.86 -0.13
N LYS A 160 1.34 -20.37 0.80
CA LYS A 160 -0.08 -20.12 0.57
C LYS A 160 -0.72 -19.26 1.65
N ILE A 161 -1.87 -18.66 1.34
CA ILE A 161 -2.87 -18.26 2.33
C ILE A 161 -4.00 -19.28 2.28
N ASP A 162 -4.10 -20.06 3.35
CA ASP A 162 -5.16 -21.05 3.56
C ASP A 162 -6.49 -20.32 3.82
N PHE A 163 -7.43 -20.43 2.90
CA PHE A 163 -8.75 -19.81 3.05
C PHE A 163 -9.83 -20.82 3.40
N ARG A 164 -10.61 -20.51 4.43
CA ARG A 164 -11.77 -21.31 4.84
C ARG A 164 -12.98 -20.44 5.07
N LEU A 165 -14.14 -20.91 4.63
CA LEU A 165 -15.40 -20.19 4.71
C LEU A 165 -16.33 -20.85 5.72
N GLN A 166 -16.74 -20.09 6.73
CA GLN A 166 -17.77 -20.50 7.67
C GLN A 166 -19.14 -20.13 7.14
N LYS A 167 -20.02 -21.12 7.03
CA LYS A 167 -21.43 -20.95 6.71
C LYS A 167 -22.21 -20.41 7.91
N ALA A 168 -23.44 -19.94 7.65
CA ALA A 168 -24.34 -19.42 8.67
C ALA A 168 -24.72 -20.44 9.75
N ASP A 169 -24.68 -21.74 9.43
CA ASP A 169 -24.90 -22.85 10.35
C ASP A 169 -23.66 -23.20 11.21
N GLY A 170 -22.55 -22.47 11.04
CA GLY A 170 -21.29 -22.66 11.75
C GLY A 170 -20.35 -23.69 11.11
N THR A 171 -20.77 -24.40 10.06
CA THR A 171 -19.93 -25.37 9.35
C THR A 171 -18.84 -24.69 8.53
N TRP A 172 -17.68 -25.34 8.40
CA TRP A 172 -16.56 -24.84 7.61
C TRP A 172 -16.48 -25.52 6.26
N LEU A 173 -16.19 -24.72 5.24
CA LEU A 173 -15.92 -25.13 3.88
C LEU A 173 -14.50 -24.70 3.52
N ASP A 174 -13.71 -25.66 3.04
CA ASP A 174 -12.40 -25.38 2.45
C ASP A 174 -12.61 -24.73 1.08
N VAL A 175 -11.91 -23.63 0.81
CA VAL A 175 -12.01 -22.89 -0.45
C VAL A 175 -10.61 -22.74 -1.04
N ALA A 176 -10.52 -22.25 -2.27
CA ALA A 176 -9.23 -22.10 -2.93
C ALA A 176 -8.27 -21.23 -2.10
N ASP A 177 -6.98 -21.51 -2.17
CA ASP A 177 -5.95 -20.75 -1.46
C ASP A 177 -5.35 -19.67 -2.36
N ALA A 178 -4.86 -18.59 -1.77
CA ALA A 178 -3.99 -17.66 -2.49
C ALA A 178 -2.56 -18.21 -2.49
N THR A 179 -1.98 -18.39 -3.66
CA THR A 179 -0.63 -18.98 -3.83
C THR A 179 0.33 -18.09 -4.62
N VAL A 180 -0.16 -16.94 -5.10
CA VAL A 180 0.61 -15.97 -5.87
C VAL A 180 0.86 -14.74 -4.99
N PHE A 181 2.13 -14.39 -4.83
CA PHE A 181 2.58 -13.29 -4.00
C PHE A 181 3.54 -12.41 -4.77
N THR A 182 3.34 -11.10 -4.68
CA THR A 182 4.23 -10.11 -5.28
C THR A 182 5.01 -9.42 -4.17
N ALA A 183 6.33 -9.60 -4.15
CA ALA A 183 7.19 -8.92 -3.19
C ALA A 183 7.13 -7.39 -3.37
N ASP A 184 7.11 -6.67 -2.26
CA ASP A 184 7.18 -5.22 -2.25
C ASP A 184 8.57 -4.78 -2.71
N SER A 185 8.64 -3.95 -3.75
CA SER A 185 9.89 -3.49 -4.35
C SER A 185 10.76 -2.67 -3.39
N SER A 186 10.19 -2.15 -2.31
CA SER A 186 10.88 -1.40 -1.26
C SER A 186 11.14 -2.23 0.01
N ASN A 187 10.56 -3.44 0.11
CA ASN A 187 10.73 -4.33 1.25
C ASN A 187 10.45 -5.80 0.89
N ALA A 188 11.50 -6.58 0.66
CA ALA A 188 11.39 -8.01 0.33
C ALA A 188 10.69 -8.85 1.42
N ASN A 189 10.58 -8.33 2.65
CA ASN A 189 9.90 -8.98 3.79
C ASN A 189 8.39 -8.75 3.79
N LYS A 190 7.84 -8.10 2.76
CA LYS A 190 6.41 -7.85 2.61
C LYS A 190 5.95 -8.22 1.21
N GLY A 191 4.80 -8.86 1.11
CA GLY A 191 4.24 -9.39 -0.13
C GLY A 191 2.77 -9.04 -0.23
N SER A 192 2.36 -8.51 -1.36
CA SER A 192 0.94 -8.31 -1.67
C SER A 192 0.36 -9.57 -2.30
N PHE A 193 -0.92 -9.81 -2.05
CA PHE A 193 -1.70 -10.81 -2.76
C PHE A 193 -3.14 -10.31 -2.96
N SER A 194 -3.83 -10.92 -3.92
CA SER A 194 -5.26 -10.76 -4.10
C SER A 194 -5.94 -12.13 -4.02
N TYR A 195 -7.25 -12.15 -3.76
CA TYR A 195 -8.01 -13.38 -3.68
C TYR A 195 -9.43 -13.17 -4.20
N SER A 196 -9.94 -14.14 -4.96
CA SER A 196 -11.30 -14.14 -5.48
C SER A 196 -11.92 -15.53 -5.33
N LEU A 197 -13.22 -15.55 -5.03
CA LEU A 197 -13.99 -16.77 -4.87
C LEU A 197 -15.40 -16.56 -5.43
N SER A 198 -15.70 -17.22 -6.57
CA SER A 198 -17.04 -17.24 -7.12
C SER A 198 -17.99 -18.00 -6.19
N LEU A 199 -19.07 -17.34 -5.76
CA LEU A 199 -20.04 -17.94 -4.83
C LEU A 199 -21.08 -18.82 -5.55
N ALA A 200 -21.20 -18.69 -6.87
CA ALA A 200 -22.26 -19.28 -7.68
C ALA A 200 -22.37 -20.81 -7.56
N ASN A 201 -21.23 -21.50 -7.37
CA ASN A 201 -21.18 -22.97 -7.32
C ASN A 201 -21.52 -23.54 -5.94
N PHE A 202 -21.71 -22.70 -4.92
CA PHE A 202 -21.91 -23.15 -3.55
C PHE A 202 -23.36 -23.12 -3.08
N ASN A 203 -24.29 -22.58 -3.89
CA ASN A 203 -25.73 -22.50 -3.60
C ASN A 203 -26.02 -21.90 -2.21
N PHE A 204 -25.35 -20.79 -1.86
CA PHE A 204 -25.51 -20.19 -0.55
C PHE A 204 -26.88 -19.54 -0.36
N GLY A 205 -27.49 -19.78 0.80
CA GLY A 205 -28.72 -19.12 1.23
C GLY A 205 -28.47 -17.78 1.92
N ASN A 206 -29.55 -17.03 2.17
CA ASN A 206 -29.50 -15.79 2.93
C ASN A 206 -28.91 -16.03 4.33
N GLY A 207 -27.94 -15.22 4.75
CA GLY A 207 -27.30 -15.40 6.06
C GLY A 207 -25.96 -14.71 6.23
N LYS A 208 -25.35 -14.89 7.40
CA LYS A 208 -24.04 -14.35 7.76
C LYS A 208 -22.96 -15.42 7.58
N TYR A 209 -21.86 -15.07 6.93
CA TYR A 209 -20.75 -15.94 6.58
C TYR A 209 -19.44 -15.31 7.05
N THR A 210 -18.41 -16.12 7.26
CA THR A 210 -17.08 -15.64 7.66
C THR A 210 -16.00 -16.27 6.81
N LEU A 211 -15.19 -15.45 6.13
CA LEU A 211 -13.96 -15.91 5.52
C LEU A 211 -12.81 -15.82 6.55
N GLN A 212 -12.07 -16.90 6.71
CA GLN A 212 -10.87 -17.00 7.52
C GLN A 212 -9.66 -17.21 6.61
N GLY A 213 -8.56 -16.50 6.87
CA GLY A 213 -7.28 -16.72 6.21
C GLY A 213 -6.14 -16.91 7.20
N ILE A 214 -5.20 -17.78 6.84
CA ILE A 214 -3.94 -18.04 7.58
C ILE A 214 -2.81 -18.18 6.56
N ALA A 215 -1.73 -17.41 6.68
CA ALA A 215 -0.56 -17.56 5.82
C ALA A 215 0.31 -18.72 6.30
N TYR A 216 0.88 -19.45 5.35
CA TYR A 216 1.82 -20.54 5.57
C TYR A 216 3.09 -20.32 4.77
N ASP A 217 4.24 -20.45 5.39
CA ASP A 217 5.51 -20.58 4.66
C ASP A 217 5.71 -22.03 4.13
N GLN A 218 6.74 -22.25 3.33
CA GLN A 218 7.15 -23.57 2.82
C GLN A 218 7.59 -24.53 3.95
N SER A 219 7.90 -23.98 5.12
CA SER A 219 8.19 -24.74 6.33
C SER A 219 6.92 -25.29 7.00
N GLY A 220 5.74 -24.73 6.68
CA GLY A 220 4.46 -25.00 7.30
C GLY A 220 4.17 -24.14 8.54
N ALA A 221 5.00 -23.14 8.85
CA ALA A 221 4.76 -22.21 9.95
C ALA A 221 3.66 -21.21 9.57
N LYS A 222 2.93 -20.73 10.58
CA LYS A 222 1.66 -20.00 10.41
C LYS A 222 1.75 -18.56 10.88
N SER A 223 1.02 -17.68 10.21
CA SER A 223 0.74 -16.32 10.67
C SER A 223 -0.36 -16.25 11.73
N ASN A 224 -0.68 -15.02 12.16
CA ASN A 224 -1.96 -14.71 12.80
C ASN A 224 -3.15 -15.13 11.91
N VAL A 225 -4.27 -15.40 12.56
CA VAL A 225 -5.55 -15.71 11.88
C VAL A 225 -6.30 -14.41 11.63
N VAL A 226 -6.72 -14.17 10.39
CA VAL A 226 -7.60 -13.05 10.03
C VAL A 226 -8.99 -13.57 9.68
N LYS A 227 -10.03 -12.90 10.16
CA LYS A 227 -11.43 -13.22 9.87
C LYS A 227 -12.15 -12.00 9.35
N GLN A 228 -12.92 -12.17 8.28
CA GLN A 228 -13.79 -11.15 7.73
C GLN A 228 -15.20 -11.71 7.57
N THR A 229 -16.19 -10.95 8.02
CA THR A 229 -17.59 -11.35 7.95
C THR A 229 -18.29 -10.65 6.78
N PHE A 230 -19.14 -11.39 6.08
CA PHE A 230 -20.06 -10.83 5.10
C PHE A 230 -21.46 -11.47 5.24
N THR A 231 -22.47 -10.84 4.64
CA THR A 231 -23.83 -11.37 4.52
C THR A 231 -24.11 -11.74 3.08
N ILE A 232 -24.87 -12.81 2.88
CA ILE A 232 -25.48 -13.12 1.59
C ILE A 232 -26.95 -12.73 1.67
N THR A 233 -27.44 -11.95 0.72
CA THR A 233 -28.84 -11.55 0.58
C THR A 233 -29.37 -11.89 -0.80
N THR A 234 -30.39 -12.74 -0.86
CA THR A 234 -31.19 -12.95 -2.07
C THR A 234 -32.16 -11.79 -2.22
N ALA A 235 -32.11 -11.05 -3.34
CA ALA A 235 -33.13 -10.06 -3.62
C ALA A 235 -34.51 -10.72 -3.66
N THR A 236 -35.47 -10.18 -2.91
CA THR A 236 -36.87 -10.56 -2.97
C THR A 236 -37.45 -10.09 -4.31
N SER A 237 -37.27 -10.88 -5.36
CA SER A 237 -38.03 -10.70 -6.59
C SER A 237 -39.42 -11.31 -6.38
N THR A 238 -40.40 -10.46 -6.06
CA THR A 238 -41.80 -10.81 -6.29
C THR A 238 -42.05 -10.91 -7.79
N SER A 239 -42.01 -12.12 -8.35
CA SER A 239 -42.75 -12.44 -9.56
C SER A 239 -43.36 -13.82 -9.45
N THR A 240 -44.67 -13.87 -9.62
CA THR A 240 -45.51 -15.06 -9.64
C THR A 240 -45.17 -16.03 -10.78
N SER A 241 -45.10 -17.30 -10.38
CA SER A 241 -45.56 -18.55 -11.01
C SER A 241 -44.76 -19.28 -12.13
N THR A 242 -44.38 -20.52 -11.74
CA THR A 242 -44.49 -21.84 -12.43
C THR A 242 -43.37 -22.36 -13.35
N PRO A 243 -43.20 -23.71 -13.47
CA PRO A 243 -41.92 -24.36 -13.16
C PRO A 243 -41.20 -25.00 -14.36
N THR A 244 -39.90 -25.23 -14.15
CA THR A 244 -39.00 -26.26 -14.72
C THR A 244 -39.04 -26.51 -16.24
N SER A 245 -37.97 -26.10 -16.93
CA SER A 245 -37.34 -26.94 -17.96
C SER A 245 -35.83 -26.69 -18.08
N THR A 246 -35.13 -27.78 -18.39
CA THR A 246 -33.69 -28.04 -18.62
C THR A 246 -33.02 -27.05 -19.59
N PRO A 247 -31.70 -26.75 -19.47
CA PRO A 247 -31.10 -25.58 -20.11
C PRO A 247 -30.96 -25.80 -21.62
N THR A 248 -31.66 -24.97 -22.39
CA THR A 248 -31.43 -24.81 -23.82
C THR A 248 -30.80 -23.43 -24.00
N SER A 249 -29.65 -23.39 -24.68
CA SER A 249 -28.92 -22.18 -25.07
C SER A 249 -29.84 -21.20 -25.80
N THR A 250 -30.45 -20.28 -25.07
CA THR A 250 -31.10 -19.10 -25.65
C THR A 250 -30.04 -18.03 -25.84
N THR A 251 -29.73 -17.73 -27.09
CA THR A 251 -28.95 -16.54 -27.47
C THR A 251 -29.71 -15.29 -27.01
N VAL A 252 -29.31 -14.74 -25.87
CA VAL A 252 -29.82 -13.47 -25.35
C VAL A 252 -29.35 -12.36 -26.29
N ASN A 253 -30.27 -11.74 -27.03
CA ASN A 253 -29.95 -10.67 -27.98
C ASN A 253 -29.91 -9.30 -27.27
N ASP A 254 -28.84 -9.05 -26.53
CA ASP A 254 -28.59 -7.79 -25.83
C ASP A 254 -27.26 -7.17 -26.26
N TRP A 255 -26.94 -5.97 -25.72
CA TRP A 255 -25.71 -5.28 -26.09
C TRP A 255 -24.47 -6.13 -25.78
N PHE A 256 -24.45 -6.84 -24.66
CA PHE A 256 -23.31 -7.67 -24.25
C PHE A 256 -23.04 -8.80 -25.25
N SER A 257 -24.03 -9.62 -25.59
CA SER A 257 -23.86 -10.72 -26.54
C SER A 257 -23.54 -10.25 -27.96
N GLN A 258 -23.89 -9.01 -28.32
CA GLN A 258 -23.63 -8.44 -29.65
C GLN A 258 -22.24 -7.84 -29.79
N ASN A 259 -21.62 -7.38 -28.70
CA ASN A 259 -20.40 -6.56 -28.74
C ASN A 259 -19.19 -7.23 -28.09
N LEU A 260 -19.41 -8.15 -27.14
CA LEU A 260 -18.36 -8.88 -26.45
C LEU A 260 -18.22 -10.30 -27.02
N THR A 261 -17.11 -10.95 -26.73
CA THR A 261 -16.73 -12.24 -27.34
C THR A 261 -16.38 -13.32 -26.32
N ASP A 262 -15.88 -12.95 -25.14
CA ASP A 262 -15.67 -13.87 -24.05
C ASP A 262 -16.97 -14.13 -23.28
N GLN A 263 -17.34 -15.41 -23.16
CA GLN A 263 -18.62 -15.80 -22.59
C GLN A 263 -18.73 -15.51 -21.09
N GLN A 264 -17.61 -15.54 -20.36
CA GLN A 264 -17.58 -15.26 -18.93
C GLN A 264 -17.68 -13.76 -18.70
N ILE A 265 -16.94 -12.94 -19.45
CA ILE A 265 -17.03 -11.48 -19.40
C ILE A 265 -18.44 -11.03 -19.82
N ILE A 266 -19.03 -11.61 -20.87
CA ILE A 266 -20.43 -11.34 -21.27
C ILE A 266 -21.38 -11.55 -20.08
N THR A 267 -21.26 -12.71 -19.43
CA THR A 267 -22.17 -13.10 -18.34
C THR A 267 -21.98 -12.19 -17.13
N LEU A 268 -20.73 -11.90 -16.77
CA LEU A 268 -20.39 -11.08 -15.62
C LEU A 268 -20.74 -9.61 -15.84
N ALA A 269 -20.29 -9.01 -16.95
CA ALA A 269 -20.56 -7.61 -17.29
C ALA A 269 -22.06 -7.33 -17.39
N ARG A 270 -22.84 -8.27 -17.94
CA ARG A 270 -24.31 -8.18 -17.97
C ARG A 270 -24.92 -8.10 -16.57
N SER A 271 -24.43 -8.94 -15.66
CA SER A 271 -24.95 -8.96 -14.29
C SER A 271 -24.58 -7.70 -13.52
N LEU A 272 -23.35 -7.23 -13.69
CA LEU A 272 -22.83 -6.08 -12.95
C LEU A 272 -23.42 -4.76 -13.47
N GLY A 273 -23.45 -4.55 -14.80
CA GLY A 273 -24.01 -3.35 -15.41
C GLY A 273 -25.54 -3.34 -15.52
N ALA A 274 -26.25 -4.20 -14.78
CA ALA A 274 -27.71 -4.29 -14.81
C ALA A 274 -28.40 -3.04 -14.23
N ASP A 275 -27.69 -2.27 -13.41
CA ASP A 275 -28.12 -0.97 -12.89
C ASP A 275 -27.78 0.20 -13.85
N GLY A 276 -27.14 -0.08 -14.99
CA GLY A 276 -26.74 0.90 -15.98
C GLY A 276 -25.41 1.60 -15.68
N ASP A 277 -24.71 1.24 -14.61
CA ASP A 277 -23.41 1.81 -14.23
C ASP A 277 -22.35 0.71 -14.06
N PHE A 278 -21.10 1.03 -14.39
CA PHE A 278 -19.97 0.18 -14.01
C PHE A 278 -19.13 0.91 -12.97
N SER A 279 -19.32 0.51 -11.71
CA SER A 279 -18.56 1.05 -10.59
C SER A 279 -17.10 0.60 -10.64
N ARG A 280 -16.27 1.20 -9.79
CA ARG A 280 -14.89 0.76 -9.57
C ARG A 280 -14.81 -0.74 -9.24
N GLN A 281 -15.75 -1.22 -8.43
CA GLN A 281 -15.76 -2.61 -7.99
C GLN A 281 -16.17 -3.56 -9.11
N ASP A 282 -17.08 -3.13 -9.99
CA ASP A 282 -17.50 -3.93 -11.14
C ASP A 282 -16.37 -4.10 -12.14
N MET A 283 -15.67 -3.00 -12.45
CA MET A 283 -14.51 -3.06 -13.35
C MET A 283 -13.39 -3.93 -12.77
N LEU A 284 -13.13 -3.86 -11.46
CA LEU A 284 -12.19 -4.76 -10.79
C LEU A 284 -12.61 -6.24 -10.87
N ALA A 285 -13.91 -6.54 -10.79
CA ALA A 285 -14.40 -7.91 -10.96
C ALA A 285 -14.22 -8.40 -12.40
N ILE A 286 -14.48 -7.53 -13.39
CA ILE A 286 -14.30 -7.84 -14.82
C ILE A 286 -12.83 -8.07 -15.15
N PHE A 287 -11.91 -7.23 -14.66
CA PHE A 287 -10.47 -7.40 -14.84
C PHE A 287 -9.94 -8.71 -14.25
N ARG A 288 -10.55 -9.22 -13.17
CA ARG A 288 -10.19 -10.51 -12.61
C ARG A 288 -10.73 -11.68 -13.39
N ASN A 289 -11.93 -11.53 -13.95
CA ASN A 289 -12.50 -12.57 -14.78
C ASN A 289 -11.73 -12.72 -16.09
N ALA A 290 -11.20 -11.63 -16.64
CA ALA A 290 -10.29 -11.62 -17.79
C ALA A 290 -8.91 -12.27 -17.53
N GLN A 291 -8.71 -13.01 -16.44
CA GLN A 291 -7.46 -13.69 -16.07
C GLN A 291 -7.66 -15.22 -15.95
N ASP A 292 -8.84 -15.72 -16.32
CA ASP A 292 -9.33 -17.06 -15.99
C ASP A 292 -8.45 -18.21 -16.53
N ASN A 293 -7.77 -17.99 -17.65
CA ASN A 293 -6.87 -18.96 -18.29
C ASN A 293 -5.39 -18.72 -17.95
N SER A 294 -5.10 -17.98 -16.88
CA SER A 294 -3.74 -17.59 -16.44
C SER A 294 -2.97 -16.69 -17.41
N VAL A 295 -3.52 -16.39 -18.58
CA VAL A 295 -3.00 -15.46 -19.59
C VAL A 295 -4.16 -14.65 -20.16
N ILE A 296 -3.86 -13.41 -20.55
CA ILE A 296 -4.79 -12.54 -21.25
C ILE A 296 -4.80 -12.91 -22.74
N ASP A 297 -5.93 -13.33 -23.26
CA ASP A 297 -6.12 -13.75 -24.65
C ASP A 297 -6.69 -12.63 -25.54
N ALA A 298 -6.92 -12.97 -26.81
CA ALA A 298 -7.40 -12.00 -27.80
C ALA A 298 -8.85 -11.53 -27.56
N ASN A 299 -9.71 -12.39 -27.00
CA ASN A 299 -11.09 -12.06 -26.70
C ASN A 299 -11.15 -11.09 -25.52
N GLU A 300 -10.38 -11.36 -24.46
CA GLU A 300 -10.32 -10.51 -23.27
C GLU A 300 -9.80 -9.10 -23.61
N VAL A 301 -8.72 -8.99 -24.38
CA VAL A 301 -8.21 -7.67 -24.82
C VAL A 301 -9.27 -6.89 -25.61
N LYS A 302 -9.99 -7.58 -26.50
CA LYS A 302 -11.05 -6.97 -27.31
C LYS A 302 -12.23 -6.52 -26.44
N ASP A 303 -12.66 -7.37 -25.52
CA ASP A 303 -13.81 -7.12 -24.66
C ASP A 303 -13.55 -5.99 -23.67
N LEU A 304 -12.37 -5.96 -23.06
CA LEU A 304 -11.97 -4.86 -22.17
C LEU A 304 -11.98 -3.51 -22.91
N LYS A 305 -11.42 -3.45 -24.12
CA LYS A 305 -11.44 -2.23 -24.96
C LYS A 305 -12.87 -1.83 -25.37
N THR A 306 -13.72 -2.81 -25.65
CA THR A 306 -15.11 -2.58 -26.04
C THR A 306 -15.93 -2.06 -24.86
N LEU A 307 -15.77 -2.65 -23.68
CA LEU A 307 -16.47 -2.26 -22.46
C LEU A 307 -16.10 -0.84 -22.01
N VAL A 308 -14.81 -0.49 -22.02
CA VAL A 308 -14.38 0.88 -21.68
C VAL A 308 -14.75 1.90 -22.76
N GLY A 309 -15.14 1.47 -23.96
CA GLY A 309 -15.71 2.35 -24.99
C GLY A 309 -17.25 2.39 -25.00
N ALA A 310 -17.91 1.57 -24.18
CA ALA A 310 -19.35 1.39 -24.21
C ALA A 310 -20.08 2.69 -23.83
N THR A 311 -21.12 3.00 -24.60
CA THR A 311 -22.04 4.12 -24.39
C THR A 311 -23.37 3.77 -23.71
N PRO A 312 -23.85 2.51 -23.67
CA PRO A 312 -25.07 2.18 -22.92
C PRO A 312 -24.94 2.25 -21.39
N PHE A 313 -23.72 2.37 -20.86
CA PHE A 313 -23.44 2.35 -19.42
C PHE A 313 -22.68 3.59 -19.00
N THR A 314 -22.93 4.05 -17.78
CA THR A 314 -22.12 5.10 -17.16
C THR A 314 -20.93 4.50 -16.41
N MET A 315 -19.92 5.33 -16.18
CA MET A 315 -18.81 5.07 -15.28
C MET A 315 -18.41 6.41 -14.67
N GLN A 316 -18.02 6.43 -13.40
CA GLN A 316 -17.35 7.60 -12.83
C GLN A 316 -16.10 7.94 -13.68
N ASP A 317 -15.84 9.22 -13.95
CA ASP A 317 -14.73 9.67 -14.81
C ASP A 317 -13.37 9.02 -14.45
N SER A 318 -13.07 8.91 -13.14
CA SER A 318 -11.87 8.23 -12.65
C SER A 318 -11.85 6.76 -13.03
N VAL A 319 -12.96 6.04 -12.81
CA VAL A 319 -13.10 4.62 -13.14
C VAL A 319 -12.96 4.41 -14.64
N LYS A 320 -13.62 5.25 -15.45
CA LYS A 320 -13.52 5.21 -16.92
C LYS A 320 -12.07 5.39 -17.36
N TRP A 321 -11.42 6.46 -16.91
CA TRP A 321 -10.07 6.81 -17.33
C TRP A 321 -9.05 5.73 -16.92
N LEU A 322 -9.13 5.24 -15.67
CA LEU A 322 -8.25 4.17 -15.17
C LEU A 322 -8.49 2.85 -15.90
N SER A 323 -9.75 2.52 -16.17
CA SER A 323 -10.11 1.32 -16.94
C SER A 323 -9.56 1.40 -18.37
N THR A 324 -9.61 2.57 -18.99
CA THR A 324 -8.99 2.80 -20.30
C THR A 324 -7.48 2.55 -20.27
N GLN A 325 -6.78 2.91 -19.19
CA GLN A 325 -5.35 2.60 -19.07
C GLN A 325 -5.09 1.10 -18.93
N VAL A 326 -5.91 0.38 -18.17
CA VAL A 326 -5.83 -1.10 -18.08
C VAL A 326 -6.08 -1.72 -19.44
N ALA A 327 -7.18 -1.37 -20.12
CA ALA A 327 -7.53 -1.92 -21.43
C ALA A 327 -6.51 -1.60 -22.53
N ASN A 328 -5.88 -0.42 -22.49
CA ASN A 328 -4.82 -0.04 -23.43
C ASN A 328 -3.49 -0.74 -23.15
N GLY A 329 -3.18 -1.00 -21.88
CA GLY A 329 -1.98 -1.73 -21.48
C GLY A 329 -2.08 -3.25 -21.69
N ALA A 330 -3.30 -3.79 -21.72
CA ALA A 330 -3.56 -5.22 -21.92
C ALA A 330 -3.07 -5.68 -23.30
N SER A 331 -2.37 -6.82 -23.33
CA SER A 331 -1.86 -7.42 -24.56
C SER A 331 -2.07 -8.93 -24.57
N ILE A 332 -2.23 -9.49 -25.77
CA ILE A 332 -2.37 -10.93 -25.98
C ILE A 332 -1.14 -11.66 -25.43
N ASN A 333 -1.35 -12.76 -24.73
CA ASN A 333 -0.37 -13.58 -24.01
C ASN A 333 0.31 -12.87 -22.82
N MET A 334 -0.20 -11.73 -22.35
CA MET A 334 0.22 -11.17 -21.06
C MET A 334 -0.13 -12.17 -19.96
N SER A 335 0.79 -12.45 -19.02
CA SER A 335 0.45 -13.33 -17.90
C SER A 335 -0.58 -12.68 -16.99
N ALA A 336 -1.44 -13.47 -16.33
CA ALA A 336 -2.36 -12.94 -15.32
C ALA A 336 -1.61 -12.17 -14.22
N GLY A 337 -0.43 -12.66 -13.82
CA GLY A 337 0.44 -11.98 -12.86
C GLY A 337 0.88 -10.59 -13.34
N ASP A 338 1.34 -10.46 -14.58
CA ASP A 338 1.74 -9.17 -15.17
C ASP A 338 0.56 -8.22 -15.35
N PHE A 339 -0.61 -8.75 -15.74
CA PHE A 339 -1.83 -7.97 -15.87
C PHE A 339 -2.26 -7.42 -14.51
N GLU A 340 -2.28 -8.27 -13.48
CA GLU A 340 -2.62 -7.87 -12.11
C GLU A 340 -1.58 -6.90 -11.54
N SER A 341 -0.28 -7.14 -11.69
CA SER A 341 0.75 -6.28 -11.09
C SER A 341 0.95 -4.96 -11.84
N ASN A 342 1.06 -5.01 -13.18
CA ASN A 342 1.50 -3.87 -13.98
C ASN A 342 0.34 -2.99 -14.43
N LEU A 343 -0.89 -3.53 -14.51
CA LEU A 343 -2.08 -2.81 -14.95
C LEU A 343 -3.06 -2.61 -13.80
N VAL A 344 -3.73 -3.66 -13.31
CA VAL A 344 -4.78 -3.52 -12.27
C VAL A 344 -4.19 -2.94 -10.99
N GLY A 345 -3.06 -3.48 -10.56
CA GLY A 345 -2.32 -3.09 -9.36
C GLY A 345 -1.87 -1.64 -9.44
N ARG A 346 -1.35 -1.22 -10.59
CA ARG A 346 -0.91 0.15 -10.83
C ARG A 346 -2.10 1.12 -10.84
N TRP A 347 -3.11 0.84 -11.65
CA TRP A 347 -4.16 1.80 -11.97
C TRP A 347 -5.26 1.83 -10.92
N PHE A 348 -5.64 0.70 -10.36
CA PHE A 348 -6.73 0.63 -9.39
C PHE A 348 -6.24 0.44 -7.96
N LEU A 349 -5.15 -0.28 -7.72
CA LEU A 349 -4.75 -0.67 -6.35
C LEU A 349 -3.60 0.16 -5.77
N GLY A 350 -3.06 1.11 -6.54
CA GLY A 350 -1.99 2.01 -6.09
C GLY A 350 -0.71 1.29 -5.63
N THR A 351 -0.49 0.07 -6.13
CA THR A 351 0.68 -0.76 -5.77
C THR A 351 1.97 -0.24 -6.41
N ALA A 352 1.84 0.45 -7.55
CA ALA A 352 2.92 1.20 -8.17
C ALA A 352 3.14 2.53 -7.42
N ALA A 353 4.39 2.83 -7.12
CA ALA A 353 4.83 4.08 -6.51
C ALA A 353 5.78 4.83 -7.46
N PRO A 354 5.97 6.16 -7.28
CA PRO A 354 7.09 6.86 -7.92
C PRO A 354 8.41 6.13 -7.68
N THR A 355 9.34 6.25 -8.63
CA THR A 355 10.70 5.74 -8.46
C THR A 355 11.27 6.29 -7.14
N PRO A 356 11.73 5.42 -6.21
CA PRO A 356 12.11 5.80 -4.85
C PRO A 356 13.50 6.45 -4.80
N VAL A 357 13.71 7.51 -5.58
CA VAL A 357 14.97 8.24 -5.67
C VAL A 357 14.68 9.73 -5.71
N PHE A 358 15.41 10.50 -4.90
CA PHE A 358 15.47 11.95 -4.99
C PHE A 358 16.91 12.43 -5.02
N ASN A 359 17.32 13.10 -6.11
CA ASN A 359 18.67 13.65 -6.29
C ASN A 359 19.81 12.65 -5.95
N GLY A 360 19.66 11.40 -6.39
CA GLY A 360 20.64 10.32 -6.17
C GLY A 360 20.54 9.62 -4.82
N THR A 361 19.63 10.06 -3.93
CA THR A 361 19.36 9.41 -2.64
C THR A 361 18.18 8.45 -2.77
N ASN A 362 18.37 7.19 -2.38
CA ASN A 362 17.28 6.21 -2.31
C ASN A 362 16.32 6.57 -1.17
N LEU A 363 15.02 6.41 -1.45
CA LEU A 363 13.93 6.69 -0.54
C LEU A 363 13.33 5.37 -0.03
N THR A 364 12.87 5.38 1.21
CA THR A 364 12.10 4.27 1.77
C THR A 364 10.65 4.70 1.92
N TYR A 365 9.77 3.88 1.37
CA TYR A 365 8.34 4.04 1.52
C TYR A 365 7.87 3.36 2.81
N THR A 366 7.26 4.14 3.70
CA THR A 366 6.73 3.65 4.98
C THR A 366 5.22 3.81 5.01
N LEU A 367 4.51 2.82 5.56
CA LEU A 367 3.06 2.91 5.72
C LEU A 367 2.70 4.08 6.67
N ALA A 368 1.92 5.03 6.16
CA ALA A 368 1.51 6.19 6.93
C ALA A 368 0.24 5.93 7.77
N THR A 369 0.33 6.21 9.06
CA THR A 369 -0.80 6.21 10.01
C THR A 369 -1.56 7.55 9.98
N GLY A 370 -2.83 7.55 10.37
CA GLY A 370 -3.69 8.75 10.42
C GLY A 370 -4.89 8.69 9.48
N THR A 371 -5.56 9.82 9.24
CA THR A 371 -6.76 9.91 8.39
C THR A 371 -6.52 10.89 7.24
N LEU A 372 -7.32 10.78 6.17
CA LEU A 372 -7.14 11.62 4.98
C LEU A 372 -7.13 13.12 5.34
N TYR A 373 -8.08 13.55 6.17
CA TYR A 373 -8.27 14.95 6.54
C TYR A 373 -8.17 15.22 8.06
N GLY A 374 -7.55 14.33 8.85
CA GLY A 374 -7.47 14.53 10.30
C GLY A 374 -8.85 14.54 10.99
N SER A 375 -8.96 15.34 12.05
CA SER A 375 -10.18 15.51 12.85
C SER A 375 -11.20 16.48 12.23
N SER A 376 -10.78 17.34 11.30
CA SER A 376 -11.65 18.31 10.63
C SER A 376 -12.60 17.65 9.63
N GLY A 377 -12.27 16.45 9.16
CA GLY A 377 -13.04 15.71 8.14
C GLY A 377 -12.94 16.29 6.72
N GLU A 378 -12.18 17.38 6.54
CA GLU A 378 -12.02 18.09 5.27
C GLU A 378 -10.65 18.79 5.21
N ALA A 379 -10.08 18.93 4.02
CA ALA A 379 -8.81 19.62 3.82
C ALA A 379 -8.83 21.05 4.40
N ARG A 380 -7.75 21.42 5.10
CA ARG A 380 -7.49 22.77 5.60
C ARG A 380 -6.17 23.27 5.02
N ILE A 381 -6.08 24.58 4.79
CA ILE A 381 -4.85 25.16 4.23
C ILE A 381 -3.67 25.01 5.19
N GLY A 382 -3.93 24.99 6.50
CA GLY A 382 -2.96 24.73 7.56
C GLY A 382 -2.38 23.31 7.56
N ASP A 383 -2.97 22.39 6.78
CA ASP A 383 -2.38 21.07 6.58
C ASP A 383 -1.15 21.14 5.65
N ILE A 384 -1.03 22.20 4.83
CA ILE A 384 0.01 22.34 3.81
C ILE A 384 1.29 22.87 4.43
N ASP A 385 2.16 21.92 4.75
CA ASP A 385 3.50 22.17 5.28
C ASP A 385 4.54 21.41 4.46
N GLN A 386 5.35 22.18 3.74
CA GLN A 386 6.38 21.62 2.87
C GLN A 386 7.38 20.75 3.65
N GLY A 387 7.74 19.64 3.01
CA GLY A 387 8.78 18.72 3.45
C GLY A 387 10.18 19.17 3.00
N LYS A 388 10.99 18.19 2.56
CA LYS A 388 12.36 18.45 2.06
C LYS A 388 12.44 18.62 0.55
N LEU A 389 11.35 18.42 -0.18
CA LEU A 389 11.28 18.69 -1.60
C LEU A 389 11.25 20.21 -1.84
N GLY A 390 11.87 20.66 -2.94
CA GLY A 390 11.78 22.04 -3.43
C GLY A 390 10.56 22.28 -4.32
N ASP A 391 9.41 21.75 -3.95
CA ASP A 391 8.14 21.78 -4.70
C ASP A 391 7.19 22.92 -4.29
N CYS A 392 7.74 24.02 -3.77
CA CYS A 392 6.96 25.12 -3.20
C CYS A 392 5.92 25.71 -4.15
N THR A 393 6.17 25.71 -5.46
CA THR A 393 5.19 26.17 -6.46
C THR A 393 3.96 25.27 -6.53
N PHE A 394 4.11 23.96 -6.31
CA PHE A 394 3.01 23.00 -6.28
C PHE A 394 2.17 23.19 -5.01
N LEU A 395 2.81 23.27 -3.85
CA LEU A 395 2.11 23.47 -2.58
C LEU A 395 1.46 24.85 -2.48
N ALA A 396 2.10 25.91 -3.00
CA ALA A 396 1.49 27.23 -3.11
C ALA A 396 0.28 27.23 -4.06
N ALA A 397 0.31 26.45 -5.14
CA ALA A 397 -0.83 26.31 -6.03
C ALA A 397 -2.00 25.57 -5.35
N LEU A 398 -1.74 24.52 -4.55
CA LEU A 398 -2.76 23.88 -3.71
C LEU A 398 -3.34 24.87 -2.69
N GLY A 399 -2.49 25.65 -2.02
CA GLY A 399 -2.92 26.69 -1.07
C GLY A 399 -3.78 27.77 -1.72
N ALA A 400 -3.50 28.11 -2.99
CA ALA A 400 -4.25 29.12 -3.73
C ALA A 400 -5.66 28.66 -4.15
N THR A 401 -6.01 27.37 -4.04
CA THR A 401 -7.37 26.87 -4.33
C THR A 401 -8.32 26.99 -3.13
N PHE A 402 -7.84 27.49 -1.99
CA PHE A 402 -8.66 27.79 -0.84
C PHE A 402 -9.36 29.14 -1.01
N GLY A 403 -10.47 29.32 -0.30
CA GLY A 403 -11.16 30.62 -0.25
C GLY A 403 -10.33 31.69 0.46
N ARG A 404 -10.88 32.90 0.56
CA ARG A 404 -10.22 34.01 1.25
C ARG A 404 -9.98 33.70 2.72
N GLN A 405 -8.72 33.74 3.17
CA GLN A 405 -8.30 33.35 4.52
C GLN A 405 -7.06 34.13 4.95
N SER A 406 -6.95 34.43 6.24
CA SER A 406 -5.85 35.24 6.79
C SER A 406 -5.01 34.56 7.89
N ASN A 407 -5.41 33.38 8.37
CA ASN A 407 -4.74 32.59 9.41
C ASN A 407 -5.33 31.17 9.48
N ASP A 408 -4.73 30.32 10.31
CA ASP A 408 -5.20 28.94 10.51
C ASP A 408 -6.43 28.78 11.41
N ALA A 409 -6.72 29.75 12.28
CA ALA A 409 -7.87 29.68 13.19
C ALA A 409 -9.23 29.86 12.47
N GLY A 410 -9.23 30.45 11.27
CA GLY A 410 -10.42 30.73 10.48
C GLY A 410 -10.43 30.10 9.08
N ASN A 411 -9.61 29.07 8.85
CA ASN A 411 -9.50 28.46 7.53
C ASN A 411 -10.73 27.59 7.16
N THR A 412 -11.07 27.58 5.87
CA THR A 412 -12.22 26.88 5.28
C THR A 412 -11.75 25.78 4.33
N SER A 413 -12.63 24.85 3.96
CA SER A 413 -12.30 23.78 3.00
C SER A 413 -12.12 24.31 1.57
N SER A 414 -11.29 23.64 0.77
CA SER A 414 -11.23 23.84 -0.68
C SER A 414 -12.12 22.83 -1.42
N SER A 415 -13.07 23.32 -2.22
CA SER A 415 -13.89 22.47 -3.10
C SER A 415 -13.07 21.81 -4.22
N VAL A 416 -11.96 22.44 -4.64
CA VAL A 416 -11.02 21.88 -5.61
C VAL A 416 -10.32 20.65 -5.02
N ILE A 417 -9.79 20.75 -3.80
CA ILE A 417 -9.16 19.60 -3.12
C ILE A 417 -10.19 18.50 -2.83
N LYS A 418 -11.39 18.88 -2.41
CA LYS A 418 -12.49 17.93 -2.13
C LYS A 418 -12.87 17.10 -3.37
N SER A 419 -12.91 17.69 -4.57
CA SER A 419 -13.19 16.97 -5.82
C SER A 419 -11.96 16.34 -6.46
N MET A 420 -10.76 16.70 -6.01
CA MET A 420 -9.50 16.18 -6.51
C MET A 420 -9.18 14.78 -5.96
N ILE A 421 -9.65 14.44 -4.76
CA ILE A 421 -9.29 13.20 -4.06
C ILE A 421 -10.54 12.34 -3.82
N THR A 422 -10.51 11.12 -4.32
CA THR A 422 -11.47 10.05 -4.00
C THR A 422 -10.81 9.07 -3.04
N ASP A 423 -11.37 8.90 -1.84
CA ASP A 423 -11.05 7.76 -0.98
C ASP A 423 -11.79 6.53 -1.52
N ASN A 424 -11.04 5.50 -1.94
CA ASN A 424 -11.62 4.32 -2.57
C ASN A 424 -12.15 3.30 -1.53
N GLY A 425 -12.00 3.55 -0.23
CA GLY A 425 -12.48 2.69 0.86
C GLY A 425 -11.63 1.45 1.14
N ASP A 426 -10.52 1.28 0.41
CA ASP A 426 -9.63 0.11 0.47
C ASP A 426 -8.18 0.48 0.81
N ASN A 427 -7.99 1.62 1.50
CA ASN A 427 -6.70 2.25 1.79
C ASN A 427 -5.93 2.76 0.56
N THR A 428 -6.62 2.93 -0.57
CA THR A 428 -6.08 3.63 -1.74
C THR A 428 -6.87 4.92 -1.99
N TYR A 429 -6.21 5.87 -2.63
CA TYR A 429 -6.74 7.19 -2.93
C TYR A 429 -6.52 7.49 -4.40
N THR A 430 -7.59 7.85 -5.11
CA THR A 430 -7.51 8.28 -6.50
C THR A 430 -7.45 9.80 -6.54
N VAL A 431 -6.39 10.34 -7.13
CA VAL A 431 -6.11 11.78 -7.20
C VAL A 431 -6.18 12.25 -8.65
N ARG A 432 -6.92 13.34 -8.88
CA ARG A 432 -7.13 13.94 -10.19
C ARG A 432 -6.12 15.07 -10.46
N PHE A 433 -5.51 15.05 -11.63
CA PHE A 433 -4.75 16.17 -12.20
C PHE A 433 -5.31 16.53 -13.58
N TYR A 434 -4.83 17.62 -14.17
CA TYR A 434 -5.20 18.02 -15.53
C TYR A 434 -3.98 18.06 -16.44
N SER A 435 -4.10 17.45 -17.62
CA SER A 435 -3.16 17.63 -18.73
C SER A 435 -3.90 18.33 -19.86
N ASN A 436 -3.45 19.53 -20.26
CA ASN A 436 -4.10 20.32 -21.31
C ASN A 436 -5.62 20.55 -21.11
N GLY A 437 -6.06 20.66 -19.84
CA GLY A 437 -7.47 20.82 -19.48
C GLY A 437 -8.26 19.50 -19.36
N GLU A 438 -7.68 18.36 -19.76
CA GLU A 438 -8.31 17.04 -19.60
C GLU A 438 -7.94 16.41 -18.25
N ALA A 439 -8.95 15.89 -17.55
CA ALA A 439 -8.74 15.22 -16.27
C ALA A 439 -8.02 13.88 -16.47
N GLN A 440 -7.00 13.65 -15.65
CA GLN A 440 -6.25 12.41 -15.56
C GLN A 440 -6.18 11.98 -14.10
N TYR A 441 -6.05 10.68 -13.85
CA TYR A 441 -6.21 10.11 -12.52
C TYR A 441 -5.03 9.22 -12.15
N VAL A 442 -4.63 9.26 -10.89
CA VAL A 442 -3.61 8.36 -10.33
C VAL A 442 -4.12 7.79 -9.03
N THR A 443 -4.06 6.46 -8.89
CA THR A 443 -4.34 5.81 -7.62
C THR A 443 -3.05 5.56 -6.86
N VAL A 444 -3.02 5.96 -5.59
CA VAL A 444 -1.90 5.77 -4.67
C VAL A 444 -2.36 5.07 -3.41
N ASP A 445 -1.51 4.22 -2.84
CA ASP A 445 -1.70 3.71 -1.49
C ASP A 445 -1.10 4.63 -0.41
N ARG A 446 -1.18 4.17 0.84
CA ARG A 446 -0.74 4.88 2.06
C ARG A 446 0.76 4.85 2.33
N ARG A 447 1.58 4.21 1.50
CA ARG A 447 3.03 4.22 1.69
C ARG A 447 3.59 5.56 1.25
N ILE A 448 4.29 6.27 2.12
CA ILE A 448 4.82 7.63 1.87
C ILE A 448 6.34 7.62 2.09
N ALA A 449 7.07 8.34 1.24
CA ALA A 449 8.50 8.61 1.42
C ALA A 449 8.69 9.67 2.53
N THR A 450 8.50 9.25 3.78
CA THR A 450 8.40 10.15 4.96
C THR A 450 9.66 10.98 5.22
N SER A 451 10.81 10.57 4.67
CA SER A 451 12.06 11.32 4.79
C SER A 451 12.08 12.64 4.00
N ILE A 452 11.22 12.77 2.98
CA ILE A 452 11.17 13.93 2.06
C ILE A 452 9.80 14.57 1.93
N ALA A 453 8.72 13.80 2.13
CA ALA A 453 7.37 14.24 1.81
C ALA A 453 6.93 15.43 2.67
N SER A 454 5.90 16.15 2.20
CA SER A 454 5.17 17.13 3.00
C SER A 454 4.81 16.61 4.39
N LYS A 455 4.86 17.49 5.39
CA LYS A 455 4.62 17.12 6.78
C LYS A 455 3.18 16.64 6.96
N ARG A 456 2.99 15.76 7.95
CA ARG A 456 1.71 15.14 8.28
C ARG A 456 1.25 15.63 9.65
N ASN A 457 0.82 16.88 9.69
CA ASN A 457 0.38 17.55 10.91
C ASN A 457 -0.75 16.74 11.55
N ASP A 458 -0.55 16.28 12.79
CA ASP A 458 -1.49 15.43 13.54
C ASP A 458 -2.01 14.18 12.78
N GLY A 459 -1.18 13.62 11.90
CA GLY A 459 -1.53 12.44 11.10
C GLY A 459 -2.48 12.72 9.93
N VAL A 460 -2.69 13.98 9.54
CA VAL A 460 -3.36 14.34 8.28
C VAL A 460 -2.54 13.84 7.10
N LEU A 461 -3.18 13.20 6.11
CA LEU A 461 -2.48 12.52 5.02
C LEU A 461 -2.60 13.20 3.65
N TRP A 462 -3.64 13.99 3.41
CA TRP A 462 -3.98 14.38 2.04
C TRP A 462 -2.85 15.10 1.31
N VAL A 463 -2.08 15.98 1.97
CA VAL A 463 -1.00 16.75 1.34
C VAL A 463 0.08 15.81 0.81
N ALA A 464 0.58 14.92 1.66
CA ALA A 464 1.62 13.97 1.28
C ALA A 464 1.14 12.91 0.28
N LEU A 465 -0.15 12.52 0.32
CA LEU A 465 -0.75 11.63 -0.69
C LEU A 465 -0.88 12.32 -2.05
N VAL A 466 -1.31 13.58 -2.08
CA VAL A 466 -1.42 14.39 -3.31
C VAL A 466 -0.03 14.67 -3.89
N GLU A 467 0.96 14.99 -3.07
CA GLU A 467 2.35 15.17 -3.47
C GLU A 467 2.96 13.88 -4.06
N LYS A 468 2.72 12.73 -3.42
CA LYS A 468 3.09 11.41 -3.97
C LYS A 468 2.41 11.13 -5.31
N ALA A 469 1.09 11.35 -5.39
CA ALA A 469 0.34 11.12 -6.62
C ALA A 469 0.82 12.04 -7.75
N TYR A 470 1.18 13.29 -7.42
CA TYR A 470 1.72 14.25 -8.38
C TYR A 470 3.11 13.80 -8.88
N ALA A 471 4.00 13.34 -7.99
CA ALA A 471 5.28 12.75 -8.40
C ALA A 471 5.08 11.56 -9.35
N GLN A 472 4.15 10.66 -9.05
CA GLN A 472 3.84 9.47 -9.87
C GLN A 472 3.27 9.85 -11.23
N TRP A 473 2.32 10.79 -11.24
CA TRP A 473 1.71 11.29 -12.46
C TRP A 473 2.74 11.95 -13.38
N ARG A 474 3.61 12.79 -12.81
CA ARG A 474 4.69 13.47 -13.54
C ARG A 474 5.74 12.48 -14.07
N GLU A 475 6.13 11.49 -13.27
CA GLU A 475 7.04 10.43 -13.69
C GLU A 475 6.50 9.70 -14.93
N TRP A 476 5.22 9.29 -14.90
CA TRP A 476 4.62 8.57 -16.02
C TRP A 476 4.61 9.38 -17.32
N SER A 477 4.40 10.70 -17.24
CA SER A 477 4.42 11.60 -18.40
C SER A 477 5.79 11.79 -19.04
N THR A 478 6.86 11.29 -18.42
CA THR A 478 8.24 11.50 -18.88
C THR A 478 8.98 10.17 -18.95
N GLN A 479 9.68 9.91 -20.05
CA GLN A 479 10.34 8.61 -20.30
C GLN A 479 11.50 8.33 -19.33
N GLY A 480 11.20 7.87 -18.11
CA GLY A 480 12.18 7.30 -17.16
C GLY A 480 12.86 8.27 -16.19
N ARG A 481 12.37 9.50 -16.02
CA ARG A 481 12.90 10.42 -14.99
C ARG A 481 12.16 10.23 -13.65
N PRO A 482 12.85 10.05 -12.51
CA PRO A 482 12.20 9.89 -11.22
C PRO A 482 11.27 11.06 -10.87
N GLY A 483 10.05 10.76 -10.45
CA GLY A 483 8.98 11.72 -10.20
C GLY A 483 9.33 12.78 -9.17
N TYR A 484 9.96 12.38 -8.07
CA TYR A 484 10.41 13.32 -7.05
C TYR A 484 11.48 14.29 -7.56
N ASN A 485 12.33 13.89 -8.52
CA ASN A 485 13.27 14.83 -9.15
C ASN A 485 12.56 15.86 -10.04
N LEU A 486 11.41 15.50 -10.61
CA LEU A 486 10.62 16.37 -11.48
C LEU A 486 9.84 17.44 -10.70
N ILE A 487 9.43 17.13 -9.47
CA ILE A 487 8.63 18.04 -8.64
C ILE A 487 9.48 18.76 -7.59
N GLY A 488 10.57 18.15 -7.12
CA GLY A 488 11.32 18.60 -5.95
C GLY A 488 12.51 19.53 -6.21
N ASN A 489 12.71 20.02 -7.43
CA ASN A 489 13.86 20.85 -7.80
C ASN A 489 13.44 22.26 -8.29
N GLY A 490 12.36 22.80 -7.72
CA GLY A 490 11.75 24.05 -8.15
C GLY A 490 10.86 23.87 -9.38
N GLY A 491 10.14 24.94 -9.72
CA GLY A 491 9.25 24.94 -10.88
C GLY A 491 8.75 26.34 -11.19
N SER A 492 7.89 26.45 -12.21
CA SER A 492 7.16 27.68 -12.51
C SER A 492 5.86 27.76 -11.70
N LEU A 493 5.32 28.96 -11.55
CA LEU A 493 4.04 29.20 -10.87
C LEU A 493 2.83 28.70 -11.68
N ASP A 494 2.92 28.72 -13.01
CA ASP A 494 1.78 28.47 -13.89
C ASP A 494 1.47 26.98 -14.07
N THR A 495 2.50 26.13 -14.17
CA THR A 495 2.32 24.71 -14.48
C THR A 495 1.50 23.98 -13.42
N PRO A 496 1.83 24.08 -12.11
CA PRO A 496 1.02 23.45 -11.07
C PRO A 496 -0.41 23.99 -11.00
N LEU A 497 -0.61 25.30 -11.19
CA LEU A 497 -1.96 25.89 -11.20
C LEU A 497 -2.84 25.31 -12.31
N LYS A 498 -2.32 25.17 -13.54
CA LYS A 498 -3.04 24.50 -14.64
C LYS A 498 -3.37 23.06 -14.29
N GLN A 499 -2.43 22.33 -13.70
CA GLN A 499 -2.56 20.90 -13.43
C GLN A 499 -3.49 20.59 -12.26
N ILE A 500 -3.64 21.51 -11.30
CA ILE A 500 -4.56 21.37 -10.17
C ILE A 500 -5.97 21.82 -10.58
N THR A 501 -6.09 22.98 -11.23
CA THR A 501 -7.38 23.65 -11.49
C THR A 501 -8.01 23.30 -12.84
N GLY A 502 -7.22 22.86 -13.82
CA GLY A 502 -7.68 22.59 -15.19
C GLY A 502 -7.90 23.84 -16.02
N LYS A 503 -7.61 25.02 -15.45
CA LYS A 503 -7.81 26.31 -16.10
C LYS A 503 -6.54 26.82 -16.76
N GLN A 504 -6.72 27.68 -17.75
CA GLN A 504 -5.61 28.46 -18.29
C GLN A 504 -5.16 29.50 -17.26
N THR A 505 -3.87 29.83 -17.30
CA THR A 505 -3.29 30.81 -16.38
C THR A 505 -2.92 32.09 -17.11
N THR A 506 -3.07 33.22 -16.44
CA THR A 506 -2.54 34.50 -16.90
C THR A 506 -1.40 34.95 -16.00
N TYR A 507 -0.28 35.34 -16.60
CA TYR A 507 0.84 35.95 -15.91
C TYR A 507 0.70 37.47 -15.92
N HIS A 508 0.91 38.11 -14.77
CA HIS A 508 0.96 39.56 -14.66
C HIS A 508 2.30 39.98 -14.05
N SER A 509 3.04 40.82 -14.78
CA SER A 509 4.22 41.50 -14.25
C SER A 509 3.85 42.29 -13.00
N ILE A 510 4.70 42.28 -11.97
CA ILE A 510 4.44 43.02 -10.75
C ILE A 510 4.21 44.52 -11.01
N SER A 511 4.84 45.09 -12.05
CA SER A 511 4.72 46.49 -12.44
C SER A 511 3.31 46.91 -12.88
N VAL A 512 2.44 45.97 -13.22
CA VAL A 512 1.06 46.23 -13.66
C VAL A 512 0.01 45.69 -12.68
N VAL A 513 0.44 45.04 -11.59
CA VAL A 513 -0.47 44.54 -10.56
C VAL A 513 -1.00 45.72 -9.75
N SER A 514 -2.32 45.86 -9.69
CA SER A 514 -3.00 46.82 -8.83
C SER A 514 -3.72 46.13 -7.69
N PHE A 515 -3.95 46.85 -6.60
CA PHE A 515 -4.75 46.36 -5.48
C PHE A 515 -6.14 45.88 -5.93
N SER A 516 -6.82 46.65 -6.79
CA SER A 516 -8.15 46.31 -7.31
C SER A 516 -8.14 45.07 -8.20
N SER A 517 -7.05 44.83 -8.94
CA SER A 517 -6.92 43.62 -9.77
C SER A 517 -6.85 42.35 -8.92
N LEU A 518 -6.09 42.38 -7.81
CA LEU A 518 -6.00 41.25 -6.87
C LEU A 518 -7.32 41.04 -6.13
N GLU A 519 -7.96 42.12 -5.68
CA GLU A 519 -9.26 42.07 -5.01
C GLU A 519 -10.32 41.43 -5.92
N THR A 520 -10.36 41.84 -7.19
CA THR A 520 -11.28 41.29 -8.20
C THR A 520 -11.00 39.81 -8.45
N ALA A 521 -9.74 39.42 -8.59
CA ALA A 521 -9.36 38.02 -8.81
C ALA A 521 -9.84 37.12 -7.65
N LEU A 522 -9.55 37.51 -6.41
CA LEU A 522 -9.95 36.73 -5.23
C LEU A 522 -11.47 36.79 -4.98
N ALA A 523 -12.15 37.88 -5.33
CA ALA A 523 -13.62 37.96 -5.25
C ALA A 523 -14.29 36.98 -6.24
N ASN A 524 -13.68 36.79 -7.41
CA ASN A 524 -14.09 35.80 -8.41
C ASN A 524 -13.61 34.38 -8.11
N ARG A 525 -13.03 34.14 -6.92
CA ARG A 525 -12.50 32.84 -6.49
C ARG A 525 -11.44 32.27 -7.46
N LEU A 526 -10.65 33.14 -8.07
CA LEU A 526 -9.50 32.73 -8.88
C LEU A 526 -8.34 32.36 -7.96
N ALA A 527 -7.57 31.34 -8.36
CA ALA A 527 -6.39 30.93 -7.62
C ALA A 527 -5.21 31.84 -8.01
N VAL A 528 -4.57 32.47 -7.03
CA VAL A 528 -3.50 33.44 -7.27
C VAL A 528 -2.24 33.05 -6.52
N THR A 529 -1.12 33.01 -7.23
CA THR A 529 0.20 32.73 -6.66
C THR A 529 1.20 33.82 -7.03
N ALA A 530 2.21 34.00 -6.18
CA ALA A 530 3.30 34.94 -6.39
C ALA A 530 4.63 34.30 -5.99
N ALA A 531 5.74 34.81 -6.52
CA ALA A 531 7.06 34.35 -6.12
C ALA A 531 8.07 35.50 -6.06
N ARG A 532 9.15 35.25 -5.33
CA ARG A 532 10.34 36.10 -5.38
C ARG A 532 11.52 35.33 -5.90
N VAL A 533 12.23 35.94 -6.85
CA VAL A 533 13.53 35.49 -7.34
C VAL A 533 14.64 36.40 -6.83
N GLY A 534 15.84 35.85 -6.64
CA GLY A 534 16.98 36.61 -6.11
C GLY A 534 17.06 36.65 -4.58
N SER A 535 18.24 37.00 -4.08
CA SER A 535 18.61 36.89 -2.66
C SER A 535 18.26 38.10 -1.80
N ASP A 536 18.12 39.29 -2.38
CA ASP A 536 17.64 40.46 -1.66
C ASP A 536 16.17 40.22 -1.31
N SER A 537 15.75 40.35 -0.05
CA SER A 537 14.34 40.27 0.37
C SER A 537 14.21 40.73 1.82
N LYS A 538 13.25 41.60 2.10
CA LYS A 538 13.03 42.13 3.46
C LYS A 538 11.96 41.35 4.24
N TYR A 539 10.83 41.04 3.59
CA TYR A 539 9.65 40.54 4.30
C TYR A 539 9.38 39.04 4.11
N ILE A 540 9.78 38.48 2.97
CA ILE A 540 9.47 37.10 2.56
C ILE A 540 10.73 36.27 2.27
N VAL A 541 10.57 34.95 2.14
CA VAL A 541 11.65 34.04 1.76
C VAL A 541 12.03 34.25 0.28
N SER A 542 13.32 34.23 -0.02
CA SER A 542 13.87 34.34 -1.38
C SER A 542 13.80 33.00 -2.13
N TYR A 543 13.72 33.06 -3.47
CA TYR A 543 13.59 31.87 -4.33
C TYR A 543 12.41 30.97 -3.94
N HIS A 544 11.28 31.59 -3.57
CA HIS A 544 10.16 30.88 -2.96
C HIS A 544 8.81 31.37 -3.47
N ALA A 545 7.85 30.45 -3.51
CA ALA A 545 6.49 30.67 -3.98
C ALA A 545 5.49 30.77 -2.83
N TYR A 546 4.46 31.59 -3.02
CA TYR A 546 3.43 31.91 -2.04
C TYR A 546 2.05 31.86 -2.69
N SER A 547 1.05 31.42 -1.91
CA SER A 547 -0.36 31.62 -2.25
C SER A 547 -0.77 33.04 -1.85
N ILE A 548 -1.55 33.75 -2.66
CA ILE A 548 -2.22 34.98 -2.21
C ILE A 548 -3.59 34.58 -1.69
N THR A 549 -3.82 34.74 -0.39
CA THR A 549 -4.98 34.17 0.29
C THR A 549 -6.01 35.22 0.69
N ASN A 550 -5.64 36.51 0.79
CA ASN A 550 -6.63 37.56 1.04
C ASN A 550 -6.13 38.94 0.57
N VAL A 551 -7.07 39.84 0.31
CA VAL A 551 -6.83 41.26 0.01
C VAL A 551 -7.95 42.06 0.61
N TYR A 552 -7.63 43.06 1.43
CA TYR A 552 -8.61 43.87 2.13
C TYR A 552 -8.05 45.25 2.50
N THR A 553 -8.94 46.18 2.81
CA THR A 553 -8.58 47.47 3.42
C THR A 553 -8.88 47.38 4.91
N ASN A 554 -7.90 47.63 5.76
CA ASN A 554 -8.11 47.58 7.21
C ASN A 554 -8.91 48.79 7.72
N THR A 555 -9.24 48.81 9.01
CA THR A 555 -10.04 49.88 9.63
C THR A 555 -9.38 51.26 9.55
N ASN A 556 -8.07 51.33 9.34
CA ASN A 556 -7.31 52.57 9.21
C ASN A 556 -7.23 53.06 7.75
N GLY A 557 -7.89 52.38 6.80
CA GLY A 557 -7.84 52.71 5.38
C GLY A 557 -6.59 52.20 4.67
N GLU A 558 -5.74 51.39 5.33
CA GLU A 558 -4.55 50.83 4.72
C GLU A 558 -4.92 49.58 3.88
N ARG A 559 -4.38 49.54 2.67
CA ARG A 559 -4.53 48.43 1.72
C ARG A 559 -3.58 47.29 2.10
N ARG A 560 -4.12 46.09 2.32
CA ARG A 560 -3.41 44.92 2.83
C ARG A 560 -3.55 43.70 1.92
N VAL A 561 -2.49 42.91 1.81
CA VAL A 561 -2.44 41.66 1.06
C VAL A 561 -1.89 40.58 1.99
N VAL A 562 -2.66 39.50 2.14
CA VAL A 562 -2.22 38.32 2.90
C VAL A 562 -1.72 37.26 1.94
N VAL A 563 -0.51 36.79 2.19
CA VAL A 563 0.13 35.69 1.48
C VAL A 563 0.38 34.53 2.43
N ARG A 564 0.36 33.29 1.92
CA ARG A 564 0.72 32.11 2.71
C ARG A 564 1.99 31.45 2.17
N ASN A 565 2.95 31.27 3.07
CA ASN A 565 4.15 30.46 2.87
C ASN A 565 3.79 28.97 2.96
N PRO A 566 4.01 28.16 1.91
CA PRO A 566 3.74 26.71 1.95
C PRO A 566 4.63 25.93 2.93
N TRP A 567 5.62 26.54 3.59
CA TRP A 567 6.40 25.91 4.65
C TRP A 567 5.63 25.72 5.97
N GLY A 568 4.45 26.36 6.10
CA GLY A 568 3.67 26.38 7.34
C GLY A 568 4.21 27.33 8.40
N ILE A 569 5.19 28.17 8.05
CA ILE A 569 5.80 29.18 8.92
C ILE A 569 6.01 30.47 8.14
N ASP A 570 5.98 31.62 8.80
CA ASP A 570 6.00 32.93 8.13
C ASP A 570 7.34 33.17 7.42
N GLY A 571 8.44 32.66 7.99
CA GLY A 571 9.79 32.79 7.44
C GLY A 571 10.49 34.05 7.92
N LYS A 572 10.66 35.07 7.06
CA LYS A 572 11.51 36.24 7.36
C LYS A 572 10.87 37.22 8.34
N THR A 573 9.65 37.65 8.07
CA THR A 573 8.88 38.52 8.97
C THR A 573 7.78 37.70 9.60
N GLN A 574 7.73 37.68 10.93
CA GLN A 574 6.65 37.02 11.66
C GLN A 574 5.47 37.96 11.83
N SER A 575 4.27 37.45 11.56
CA SER A 575 3.00 38.16 11.70
C SER A 575 2.02 37.23 12.41
N GLY A 576 1.74 37.48 13.69
CA GLY A 576 0.79 36.64 14.43
C GLY A 576 1.38 35.29 14.84
N ALA A 577 0.71 34.19 14.48
CA ALA A 577 0.92 32.86 15.08
C ALA A 577 2.04 32.02 14.43
N ASN A 578 2.83 32.58 13.49
CA ASN A 578 3.83 31.85 12.72
C ASN A 578 3.25 30.61 12.00
N ASP A 579 2.09 30.79 11.38
CA ASP A 579 1.28 29.77 10.70
C ASP A 579 1.46 29.81 9.17
N GLY A 580 2.44 30.60 8.70
CA GLY A 580 2.72 30.80 7.28
C GLY A 580 2.00 31.98 6.68
N PHE A 581 1.03 32.59 7.37
CA PHE A 581 0.31 33.76 6.86
C PHE A 581 1.06 35.06 7.18
N ILE A 582 1.33 35.83 6.13
CA ILE A 582 2.03 37.10 6.24
C ILE A 582 1.11 38.19 5.72
N ASP A 583 0.73 39.11 6.61
CA ASP A 583 -0.08 40.27 6.28
C ASP A 583 0.83 41.46 5.95
N LEU A 584 0.84 41.88 4.68
CA LEU A 584 1.69 42.93 4.14
C LEU A 584 0.85 44.13 3.73
N SER A 585 1.40 45.35 3.87
CA SER A 585 0.84 46.50 3.15
C SER A 585 0.99 46.26 1.65
N PHE A 586 0.13 46.88 0.84
CA PHE A 586 0.22 46.72 -0.61
C PHE A 586 1.60 47.13 -1.16
N ASP A 587 2.20 48.19 -0.61
CA ASP A 587 3.55 48.63 -1.01
C ASP A 587 4.61 47.59 -0.60
N GLN A 588 4.52 47.02 0.60
CA GLN A 588 5.39 45.92 1.04
C GLN A 588 5.24 44.69 0.15
N PHE A 589 4.03 44.39 -0.30
CA PHE A 589 3.77 43.29 -1.25
C PHE A 589 4.46 43.55 -2.59
N ILE A 590 4.29 44.74 -3.18
CA ILE A 590 4.93 45.10 -4.46
C ILE A 590 6.46 45.05 -4.35
N ASP A 591 7.02 45.55 -3.25
CA ASP A 591 8.46 45.48 -2.97
C ASP A 591 8.95 44.03 -2.78
N SER A 592 8.09 43.14 -2.29
CA SER A 592 8.41 41.74 -1.97
C SER A 592 8.37 40.80 -3.17
N PHE A 593 7.46 40.97 -4.12
CA PHE A 593 7.24 39.97 -5.18
C PHE A 593 7.71 40.47 -6.55
N ASN A 594 8.94 40.16 -6.94
CA ASN A 594 9.51 40.64 -8.20
C ASN A 594 9.31 39.71 -9.41
N TYR A 595 8.92 38.44 -9.20
CA TYR A 595 8.65 37.51 -10.30
C TYR A 595 7.33 37.83 -11.00
N GLY A 596 6.41 38.55 -10.34
CA GLY A 596 5.03 38.75 -10.80
C GLY A 596 4.04 37.79 -10.12
N ILE A 597 2.79 37.82 -10.59
CA ILE A 597 1.71 36.94 -10.12
C ILE A 597 1.18 36.07 -11.25
N VAL A 598 0.66 34.90 -10.90
CA VAL A 598 -0.05 34.01 -11.82
C VAL A 598 -1.46 33.74 -11.29
N VAL A 599 -2.45 33.88 -12.16
CA VAL A 599 -3.89 33.76 -11.85
C VAL A 599 -4.49 32.63 -12.68
N ALA A 600 -5.33 31.78 -12.08
CA ALA A 600 -6.07 30.68 -12.72
C ALA A 600 -7.57 30.68 -12.39
#